data_AF-A0A9C9G8N6-F1
#
_entry.id   AF-A0A9C9G8N6-F1
#
_cell.length_a   1.000
_cell.length_b   1.000
_cell.length_c   1.000
_cell.angle_alpha   90.00
_cell.angle_beta   90.00
_cell.angle_gamma   90.00
#
_symmetry.space_group_name_H-M   'P 1'
#
loop_
_entity.id
_entity.type
_entity.pdbx_description
1 polymer ?
#
loop_
_entity_poly.entity_id
_entity_poly.type
_entity_poly.pdbx_seq_one_letter_code
_entity_poly.pdbx_strand_id
1 'polypeptide(L)' 'ITGQAIYSVMPIEAAMYFKKTDCFCFKQQLLKSGEEKDMPVVFVVDQGLPANINNIVLSYTFLRADKYASKEETVTK' A
#
# COMPACT_ATOMS: atom_id res chain seq x y z
N ILE A 1 3.92 -4.53 -19.30
CA ILE A 1 3.07 -5.24 -18.30
C ILE A 1 2.44 -4.18 -17.41
N THR A 2 1.16 -4.32 -17.07
CA THR A 2 0.51 -3.43 -16.11
C THR A 2 0.58 -4.08 -14.72
N GLY A 3 1.15 -3.36 -13.76
CA GLY A 3 1.27 -3.83 -12.38
C GLY A 3 0.55 -2.91 -11.40
N GLN A 4 0.15 -3.47 -10.26
CA GLN A 4 -0.50 -2.77 -9.15
C GLN A 4 0.04 -3.34 -7.84
N ALA A 5 0.29 -2.48 -6.85
CA ALA A 5 0.73 -2.94 -5.54
C ALA A 5 -0.45 -3.01 -4.57
N ILE A 6 -0.58 -4.11 -3.84
CA ILE A 6 -1.47 -4.19 -2.69
C ILE A 6 -0.64 -4.15 -1.41
N TYR A 7 -1.22 -3.63 -0.33
CA TYR A 7 -0.53 -3.52 0.94
C TYR A 7 -1.38 -3.97 2.13
N SER A 8 -0.69 -4.34 3.20
CA SER A 8 -1.28 -4.57 4.51
C SER A 8 -0.42 -3.97 5.61
N VAL A 9 -1.08 -3.58 6.71
CA VAL A 9 -0.45 -2.98 7.90
C VAL A 9 -0.77 -3.85 9.10
N MET A 10 0.24 -4.17 9.90
CA MET A 10 0.10 -4.89 11.17
C MET A 10 0.83 -4.14 12.30
N PRO A 11 0.33 -4.18 13.54
CA PRO A 11 -0.93 -4.80 13.96
C PRO A 11 -2.15 -3.98 13.49
N ILE A 12 -3.35 -4.58 13.50
CA ILE A 12 -4.56 -3.95 12.94
C ILE A 12 -4.88 -2.64 13.68
N GLU A 13 -4.61 -2.56 14.99
CA GLU A 13 -4.84 -1.32 15.75
C GLU A 13 -3.94 -0.18 15.26
N ALA A 14 -2.79 -0.46 14.65
CA ALA A 14 -1.92 0.55 14.04
C ALA A 14 -2.43 1.03 12.68
N ALA A 15 -3.24 0.23 11.98
CA ALA A 15 -3.69 0.53 10.62
C ALA A 15 -4.55 1.82 10.56
N MET A 16 -5.32 2.12 11.60
CA MET A 16 -6.12 3.35 11.69
C MET A 16 -5.29 4.62 11.90
N TYR A 17 -4.07 4.49 12.44
CA TYR A 17 -3.14 5.59 12.66
C TYR A 17 -2.09 5.69 11.54
N PHE A 18 -2.04 4.69 10.65
CA PHE A 18 -1.11 4.64 9.53
C PHE A 18 -1.77 5.22 8.27
N LYS A 19 -1.50 6.49 7.98
CA LYS A 19 -2.02 7.17 6.79
C LYS A 19 -0.97 7.13 5.68
N LYS A 20 -1.28 6.41 4.60
CA LYS A 20 -0.47 6.43 3.38
C LYS A 20 -0.73 7.74 2.64
N THR A 21 0.30 8.58 2.47
CA THR A 21 0.15 9.90 1.86
C THR A 21 0.32 9.91 0.34
N ASP A 22 0.97 8.89 -0.24
CA ASP A 22 1.13 8.82 -1.70
C ASP A 22 0.62 7.52 -2.35
N CYS A 23 -0.30 7.72 -3.30
CA CYS A 23 -1.18 6.71 -3.87
C CYS A 23 -0.54 5.99 -5.07
N PHE A 24 0.62 5.37 -4.86
CA PHE A 24 1.24 4.49 -5.88
C PHE A 24 0.64 3.08 -5.88
N CYS A 25 0.04 2.65 -4.75
CA CYS A 25 -0.57 1.33 -4.62
C CYS A 25 -1.69 1.11 -5.63
N PHE A 26 -2.52 2.13 -5.82
CA PHE A 26 -3.81 1.97 -6.49
C PHE A 26 -3.79 2.44 -7.96
N LYS A 27 -2.69 3.06 -8.39
CA LYS A 27 -2.55 3.45 -9.80
C LYS A 27 -1.85 2.34 -10.55
N GLN A 28 -2.54 1.80 -11.55
CA GLN A 28 -1.97 0.88 -12.52
C GLN A 28 -0.73 1.51 -13.19
N GLN A 29 0.39 0.82 -13.11
CA GLN A 29 1.65 1.27 -13.70
C GLN A 29 1.93 0.45 -14.95
N LEU A 30 2.00 1.13 -16.09
CA LEU A 30 2.52 0.52 -17.29
C LEU A 30 4.05 0.50 -17.22
N LEU A 31 4.63 -0.70 -17.29
CA LEU A 31 6.07 -0.91 -17.41
C LEU A 31 6.37 -1.50 -18.79
N LYS A 32 7.19 -0.82 -19.57
CA LYS A 32 7.73 -1.32 -20.85
C LYS A 32 8.87 -2.32 -20.58
N SER A 33 9.27 -3.04 -21.62
CA SER A 33 10.38 -3.99 -21.52
C SER A 33 11.68 -3.25 -21.18
N GLY A 34 12.35 -3.67 -20.11
CA GLY A 34 13.59 -3.05 -19.63
C GLY A 34 13.42 -1.67 -18.98
N GLU A 35 12.18 -1.23 -18.73
CA GLU A 35 11.90 0.03 -18.03
C GLU A 35 12.03 -0.14 -16.52
N GLU A 36 12.87 0.68 -15.89
CA GLU A 36 12.95 0.82 -14.44
C GLU A 36 12.16 2.05 -13.99
N LYS A 37 11.54 1.95 -12.81
CA LYS A 37 10.72 3.03 -12.27
C LYS A 37 10.91 3.16 -10.77
N ASP A 38 11.28 4.36 -10.33
CA ASP A 38 11.34 4.70 -8.92
C ASP A 38 9.93 4.90 -8.36
N MET A 39 9.62 4.16 -7.30
CA MET A 39 8.31 4.16 -6.65
C MET A 39 8.49 4.45 -5.15
N PRO A 40 8.69 5.72 -4.77
CA PRO A 40 8.89 6.07 -3.36
C PRO A 40 7.62 5.79 -2.54
N VAL A 41 7.79 5.25 -1.34
CA VAL A 41 6.71 5.02 -0.37
C VAL A 41 6.78 6.11 0.69
N VAL A 42 5.72 6.93 0.76
CA VAL A 42 5.57 7.97 1.78
C VAL A 42 4.37 7.65 2.65
N PHE A 43 4.58 7.70 3.96
CA PHE A 43 3.56 7.43 4.96
C PHE A 43 3.71 8.38 6.16
N VAL A 44 2.60 8.59 6.86
CA VAL A 44 2.54 9.37 8.10
C VAL A 44 1.92 8.50 9.17
N VAL A 45 2.57 8.46 10.33
CA VAL A 45 2.05 7.80 11.53
C VAL A 45 1.46 8.86 12.43
N ASP A 46 0.19 8.69 12.78
CA ASP A 46 -0.53 9.61 13.66
C ASP A 46 -0.01 9.51 15.11
N GLN A 47 0.05 10.66 15.80
CA GLN A 47 0.52 10.74 17.18
C GLN A 47 -0.45 10.09 18.18
N GLY A 48 -1.69 9.82 17.76
CA GLY A 48 -2.66 9.05 18.55
C GLY A 48 -2.35 7.55 18.66
N LEU A 49 -1.28 7.05 18.04
CA LEU A 49 -0.89 5.65 18.12
C LEU A 49 -0.67 5.25 19.60
N PRO A 50 -1.35 4.19 20.09
CA PRO A 50 -1.18 3.71 21.44
C PRO A 50 0.29 3.39 21.77
N ALA A 51 0.76 3.84 22.93
CA ALA A 51 2.16 3.70 23.35
C ALA A 51 2.62 2.23 23.53
N ASN A 52 1.70 1.27 23.55
CA ASN A 52 2.01 -0.16 23.58
C ASN A 52 2.40 -0.73 22.20
N ILE A 53 2.19 0.02 21.10
CA ILE A 53 2.55 -0.39 19.75
C ILE A 53 3.92 0.19 19.40
N ASN A 54 4.96 -0.64 19.54
CA ASN A 54 6.33 -0.25 19.25
C ASN A 54 6.79 -0.61 17.82
N ASN A 55 6.06 -1.50 17.15
CA ASN A 55 6.42 -2.02 15.84
C ASN A 55 5.23 -1.99 14.91
N ILE A 56 5.42 -1.42 13.72
CA ILE A 56 4.46 -1.45 12.62
C ILE A 56 5.13 -2.17 11.47
N VAL A 57 4.45 -3.18 10.93
CA VAL A 57 4.90 -3.94 9.77
C VAL A 57 4.05 -3.54 8.57
N LEU A 58 4.73 -3.08 7.53
CA LEU A 58 4.13 -2.76 6.24
C LEU A 58 4.55 -3.80 5.21
N SER A 59 3.59 -4.57 4.73
CA SER A 59 3.83 -5.58 3.70
C SER A 59 3.28 -5.10 2.37
N TYR A 60 4.11 -5.11 1.33
CA TYR A 60 3.73 -4.76 -0.04
C TYR A 60 3.91 -5.94 -0.97
N THR A 61 2.90 -6.20 -1.80
CA THR A 61 2.97 -7.20 -2.86
C THR A 61 2.67 -6.53 -4.19
N PHE A 62 3.65 -6.51 -5.09
CA PHE A 62 3.45 -6.03 -6.45
C PHE A 62 2.92 -7.16 -7.33
N LEU A 63 1.71 -6.97 -7.82
CA LEU A 63 0.99 -7.96 -8.61
C LEU A 63 0.77 -7.44 -10.03
N ARG A 64 0.57 -8.35 -10.98
CA ARG A 64 0.15 -7.94 -12.32
C ARG A 64 -1.33 -7.56 -12.30
N ALA A 65 -1.64 -6.34 -12.71
CA ALA A 65 -3.00 -5.80 -12.66
C ALA A 65 -3.99 -6.61 -13.52
N ASP A 66 -3.51 -7.21 -14.61
CA ASP A 66 -4.33 -8.06 -15.49
C ASP A 66 -4.85 -9.34 -14.83
N LYS A 67 -4.20 -9.82 -13.76
CA LYS A 67 -4.58 -11.04 -13.04
C LYS A 67 -5.31 -10.80 -11.73
N TYR A 68 -5.28 -9.58 -11.18
CA TYR A 68 -5.76 -9.26 -9.83
C TYR A 68 -6.71 -8.06 -9.78
N ALA A 69 -7.28 -7.64 -10.93
CA ALA A 69 -8.24 -6.53 -11.04
C ALA A 69 -9.59 -6.74 -10.29
N SER A 70 -9.73 -7.78 -9.47
CA SER A 70 -10.92 -8.06 -8.66
C SER A 70 -10.53 -8.26 -7.20
N LYS A 71 -10.25 -7.15 -6.50
CA LYS A 71 -10.56 -6.90 -5.07
C LYS A 71 -9.91 -5.59 -4.61
N GLU A 72 -10.38 -4.47 -5.18
CA GLU A 72 -10.56 -3.28 -4.34
C GLU A 72 -11.91 -3.46 -3.66
N GLU A 73 -11.92 -4.15 -2.52
CA GLU A 73 -13.03 -4.01 -1.59
C GLU A 73 -12.93 -2.60 -1.03
N THR A 74 -13.71 -1.72 -1.65
CA THR A 74 -14.29 -0.51 -1.08
C THR A 74 -14.46 -0.65 0.44
N VAL A 75 -13.50 -0.17 1.23
CA VAL A 75 -13.74 0.16 2.64
C VAL A 75 -14.44 1.53 2.64
N THR A 76 -15.69 1.53 2.18
CA THR A 76 -16.57 2.69 2.24
C THR A 76 -18.01 2.24 2.42
N LYS A 77 -18.34 1.72 3.60
CA LYS A 77 -19.37 2.26 4.51
C LYS A 77 -19.54 1.36 5.72
#